data_AF-A0A4P9ZQF8-F1
#
_entry.id   AF-A0A4P9ZQF8-F1
#
_cell.length_a   1.000
_cell.length_b   1.000
_cell.length_c   1.000
_cell.angle_alpha   90.00
_cell.angle_beta   90.00
_cell.angle_gamma   90.00
#
_symmetry.space_group_name_H-M   'P 1'
#
loop_
_entity.id
_entity.type
_entity.pdbx_description
1 polymer ?
#
loop_
_entity_poly.entity_id
_entity_poly.type
_entity_poly.pdbx_seq_one_letter_code
_entity_poly.pdbx_strand_id
1 'polypeptide(L)'
;TDRWNTIASFVPGRDNKSCRKRWFHTLDPGLRRGPWTQQEDLLLRHAVERLGHQWSRVARLIDGRTDDQCAKRWREALDPNIDRNEWTVEEDARLLDAVRDLGNQWQKIAVKYFPGRPGIHCRYRW
;
A
#
# COMPACT_ATOMS: atom_id res chain seq x y z
N THR A 1 11.20 -3.01 23.75
CA THR A 1 12.66 -3.29 23.67
C THR A 1 13.33 -2.11 22.98
N ASP A 2 14.00 -1.23 23.71
CA ASP A 2 14.51 0.05 23.17
C ASP A 2 16.03 0.08 22.92
N ARG A 3 16.72 -1.06 23.05
CA ARG A 3 18.19 -1.14 22.91
C ARG A 3 18.64 -1.35 21.46
N TRP A 4 18.12 -0.55 20.53
CA TRP A 4 18.45 -0.66 19.10
C TRP A 4 19.91 -0.36 18.76
N ASN A 5 20.59 0.47 19.57
CA ASN A 5 22.03 0.72 19.43
C ASN A 5 22.85 -0.54 19.66
N THR A 6 22.52 -1.30 20.72
CA THR A 6 23.18 -2.58 21.03
C THR A 6 22.87 -3.62 19.96
N ILE A 7 21.64 -3.68 19.46
CA ILE A 7 21.30 -4.60 18.37
C ILE A 7 22.11 -4.27 17.11
N ALA A 8 22.24 -2.99 16.76
CA ALA A 8 22.99 -2.55 15.59
C ALA A 8 24.49 -2.89 15.67
N SER A 9 25.10 -2.89 16.86
CA SER A 9 26.52 -3.28 16.99
C SER A 9 26.80 -4.74 16.60
N PHE A 10 25.78 -5.59 16.58
CA PHE A 10 25.89 -6.98 16.13
C PHE A 10 25.48 -7.19 14.65
N VAL A 11 25.09 -6.13 13.93
CA VAL A 11 24.66 -6.21 12.52
C VAL A 11 25.55 -5.33 11.64
N PRO A 12 26.62 -5.89 11.05
CA PRO A 12 27.55 -5.14 10.21
C PRO A 12 26.83 -4.41 9.06
N GLY A 13 27.18 -3.13 8.85
CA GLY A 13 26.63 -2.31 7.76
C GLY A 13 25.18 -1.82 7.97
N ARG A 14 24.60 -1.97 9.17
CA ARG A 14 23.27 -1.44 9.50
C ARG A 14 23.34 -0.55 10.73
N ASP A 15 22.64 0.58 10.67
CA ASP A 15 22.48 1.47 11.81
C ASP A 15 21.24 1.11 12.66
N ASN A 16 21.13 1.71 13.84
CA ASN A 16 20.02 1.49 14.76
C ASN A 16 18.64 1.73 14.11
N LYS A 17 18.52 2.76 13.26
CA LYS A 17 17.30 3.13 12.54
C LYS A 17 16.92 2.05 11.54
N SER A 18 17.88 1.53 10.78
CA SER A 18 17.68 0.44 9.82
C SER A 18 17.23 -0.83 10.52
N CYS A 19 17.89 -1.20 11.63
CA CYS A 19 17.50 -2.37 12.43
C CYS A 19 16.07 -2.23 12.97
N ARG A 20 15.76 -1.07 13.56
CA ARG A 20 14.42 -0.76 14.08
C ARG A 20 13.35 -0.82 13.00
N LYS A 21 13.60 -0.16 11.86
CA LYS A 21 12.68 -0.16 10.71
C LYS A 21 12.44 -1.57 10.21
N ARG A 22 13.51 -2.36 10.02
CA ARG A 22 13.40 -3.75 9.54
C ARG A 22 12.61 -4.63 10.52
N TRP A 23 12.75 -4.43 11.83
CA TRP A 23 11.93 -5.14 12.80
C TRP A 23 10.45 -4.82 12.61
N PHE A 24 10.07 -3.56 12.81
CA PHE A 24 8.66 -3.17 12.81
C PHE A 24 7.94 -3.34 11.47
N HIS A 25 8.67 -3.24 10.34
CA HIS A 25 8.07 -3.39 9.01
C HIS A 25 8.24 -4.78 8.40
N THR A 26 9.05 -5.67 8.99
CA THR A 26 9.36 -6.94 8.31
C THR A 26 9.55 -8.13 9.24
N LEU A 27 10.23 -8.00 10.39
CA LEU A 27 10.60 -9.15 11.22
C LEU A 27 9.70 -9.38 12.43
N ASP A 28 8.87 -8.42 12.81
CA ASP A 28 7.92 -8.58 13.92
C ASP A 28 7.02 -9.82 13.67
N PRO A 29 7.02 -10.82 14.58
CA PRO A 29 6.14 -11.99 14.47
C PRO A 29 4.65 -11.63 14.49
N GLY A 30 4.28 -10.51 15.13
CA GLY A 30 2.91 -9.99 15.14
C GLY A 30 2.45 -9.42 13.80
N LEU A 31 3.36 -9.24 12.84
CA LEU A 31 3.02 -8.67 11.54
C LEU A 31 2.29 -9.68 10.63
N ARG A 32 1.09 -9.31 10.19
CA ARG A 32 0.28 -10.05 9.23
C ARG A 32 0.72 -9.73 7.80
N ARG A 33 1.24 -10.74 7.11
CA ARG A 33 1.72 -10.64 5.72
C ARG A 33 0.76 -11.27 4.69
N GLY A 34 -0.32 -11.88 5.17
CA GLY A 34 -1.33 -12.54 4.34
C GLY A 34 -2.37 -11.60 3.70
N PRO A 35 -3.34 -12.17 2.97
CA PRO A 35 -4.44 -11.41 2.36
C PRO A 35 -5.23 -10.64 3.41
N TRP A 36 -5.87 -9.55 2.99
CA TRP A 36 -6.78 -8.78 3.83
C TRP A 36 -8.09 -9.55 4.01
N THR A 37 -8.50 -9.72 5.25
CA THR A 37 -9.81 -10.28 5.60
C THR A 37 -10.90 -9.21 5.50
N GLN A 38 -12.15 -9.63 5.36
CA GLN A 38 -13.28 -8.71 5.35
C GLN A 38 -13.40 -7.89 6.64
N GLN A 39 -13.06 -8.49 7.79
CA GLN A 39 -13.05 -7.78 9.07
C GLN A 39 -11.97 -6.70 9.12
N GLU A 40 -10.77 -6.98 8.63
CA GLU A 40 -9.70 -5.97 8.53
C GLU A 40 -10.12 -4.82 7.59
N ASP A 41 -10.77 -5.12 6.47
CA ASP A 41 -11.30 -4.08 5.56
C ASP A 41 -12.38 -3.21 6.24
N LEU A 42 -13.28 -3.81 7.03
CA LEU A 42 -14.29 -3.07 7.80
C LEU A 42 -13.65 -2.15 8.84
N LEU A 43 -12.67 -2.66 9.60
CA LEU A 43 -11.90 -1.85 10.55
C LEU A 43 -11.16 -0.71 9.84
N LEU A 44 -10.57 -0.97 8.67
CA LEU A 44 -9.86 0.04 7.89
C LEU A 44 -10.81 1.15 7.42
N ARG A 45 -11.99 0.80 6.89
CA ARG A 45 -12.99 1.81 6.48
C ARG A 45 -13.41 2.68 7.65
N HIS A 46 -13.79 2.08 8.78
CA HIS A 46 -14.21 2.81 9.97
C HIS A 46 -13.08 3.67 10.56
N ALA A 47 -11.84 3.18 10.55
CA ALA A 47 -10.69 3.93 11.01
C ALA A 47 -10.40 5.14 10.13
N VAL A 48 -10.48 4.99 8.80
CA VAL A 48 -10.27 6.09 7.85
C VAL A 48 -11.41 7.11 7.92
N GLU A 49 -12.66 6.68 8.09
CA GLU A 49 -13.79 7.59 8.31
C GLU A 49 -13.58 8.48 9.55
N ARG A 50 -13.06 7.90 10.64
CA ARG A 50 -12.83 8.62 11.91
C ARG A 50 -11.56 9.46 11.94
N LEU A 51 -10.50 9.02 11.28
CA LEU A 51 -9.15 9.59 11.42
C LEU A 51 -8.60 10.19 10.13
N GLY A 52 -9.30 10.05 9.01
CA GLY A 52 -8.78 10.35 7.68
C GLY A 52 -7.57 9.47 7.34
N HIS A 53 -6.71 9.99 6.47
CA HIS A 53 -5.48 9.31 6.01
C HIS A 53 -4.31 9.40 7.00
N GLN A 54 -4.58 9.50 8.30
CA GLN A 54 -3.56 9.46 9.36
C GLN A 54 -3.10 8.00 9.58
N TRP A 55 -2.37 7.43 8.61
CA TRP A 55 -2.07 5.99 8.52
C TRP A 55 -1.41 5.40 9.77
N SER A 56 -0.54 6.17 10.42
CA SER A 56 0.10 5.76 11.68
C SER A 56 -0.88 5.59 12.83
N ARG A 57 -2.00 6.33 12.85
CA ARG A 57 -3.09 6.18 13.83
C ARG A 57 -4.08 5.11 13.39
N VAL A 58 -4.37 5.04 12.08
CA VAL A 58 -5.25 4.02 11.49
C VAL A 58 -4.70 2.62 11.75
N ALA A 59 -3.42 2.38 11.52
CA ALA A 59 -2.78 1.07 11.72
C ALA A 59 -2.82 0.60 13.19
N ARG A 60 -2.90 1.52 14.16
CA ARG A 60 -3.06 1.15 15.59
C ARG A 60 -4.43 0.55 15.89
N LEU A 61 -5.40 0.66 14.99
CA LEU A 61 -6.73 0.06 15.11
C LEU A 61 -6.86 -1.27 14.35
N ILE A 62 -5.79 -1.73 13.69
CA ILE A 62 -5.80 -2.93 12.86
C ILE A 62 -4.60 -3.79 13.24
N ASP A 63 -4.85 -4.76 14.13
CA ASP A 63 -3.82 -5.58 14.72
C ASP A 63 -2.97 -6.30 13.66
N GLY A 64 -1.65 -6.09 13.78
CA GLY A 64 -0.66 -6.73 12.91
C GLY A 64 -0.60 -6.17 11.50
N ARG A 65 -1.24 -5.04 11.18
CA ARG A 65 -1.01 -4.32 9.91
C ARG A 65 -0.20 -3.05 10.15
N THR A 66 0.76 -2.78 9.26
CA THR A 66 1.49 -1.50 9.27
C THR A 66 0.67 -0.37 8.64
N ASP A 67 1.08 0.86 8.92
CA ASP A 67 0.60 2.07 8.26
C ASP A 67 0.75 1.99 6.73
N ASP A 68 1.90 1.53 6.24
CA ASP A 68 2.14 1.32 4.80
C ASP A 68 1.16 0.32 4.19
N GLN A 69 0.88 -0.79 4.90
CA GLN A 69 -0.09 -1.79 4.43
C GLN A 69 -1.51 -1.22 4.39
N CYS A 70 -1.91 -0.45 5.40
CA CYS A 70 -3.21 0.21 5.46
C CYS A 70 -3.36 1.22 4.32
N ALA A 71 -2.37 2.10 4.14
CA ALA A 71 -2.37 3.10 3.08
C ALA A 71 -2.43 2.48 1.68
N LYS A 72 -1.70 1.37 1.48
CA LYS A 72 -1.74 0.62 0.23
C LYS A 72 -3.11 -0.02 0.00
N ARG A 73 -3.65 -0.73 1.00
CA ARG A 73 -4.97 -1.38 0.88
C ARG A 73 -6.08 -0.39 0.58
N TRP A 74 -6.05 0.78 1.21
CA TRP A 74 -7.00 1.85 0.94
C TRP A 74 -6.93 2.30 -0.52
N ARG A 75 -5.76 2.78 -0.96
CA ARG A 75 -5.55 3.34 -2.30
C ARG A 75 -5.79 2.33 -3.43
N GLU A 76 -5.60 1.03 -3.18
CA GLU A 76 -5.71 0.00 -4.21
C GLU A 76 -7.07 -0.71 -4.23
N ALA A 77 -7.88 -0.63 -3.17
CA ALA A 77 -9.11 -1.43 -3.10
C ALA A 77 -10.30 -0.77 -2.38
N LEU A 78 -10.07 -0.06 -1.26
CA LEU A 78 -11.16 0.38 -0.38
C LEU A 78 -11.60 1.82 -0.57
N ASP A 79 -10.76 2.67 -1.19
CA ASP A 79 -11.13 4.05 -1.44
C ASP A 79 -12.43 4.10 -2.27
N PRO A 80 -13.47 4.81 -1.80
CA PRO A 80 -14.74 4.92 -2.51
C PRO A 80 -14.58 5.60 -3.88
N ASN A 81 -13.54 6.42 -4.07
CA ASN A 81 -13.26 7.11 -5.33
C ASN A 81 -12.60 6.21 -6.38
N ILE A 82 -12.35 4.93 -6.07
CA ILE A 82 -11.84 3.98 -7.05
C ILE A 82 -12.93 3.67 -8.08
N ASP A 83 -12.60 3.89 -9.35
CA ASP A 83 -13.43 3.50 -10.47
C ASP A 83 -13.42 1.98 -10.63
N ARG A 84 -14.62 1.40 -10.55
CA ARG A 84 -14.90 -0.04 -10.65
C ARG A 84 -15.68 -0.40 -11.90
N ASN A 85 -15.91 0.56 -12.81
CA ASN A 85 -16.56 0.30 -14.07
C ASN A 85 -15.67 -0.56 -14.99
N GLU A 86 -16.30 -1.21 -15.96
CA GLU A 86 -15.60 -1.96 -17.00
C GLU A 86 -14.66 -1.03 -17.80
N TRP A 87 -13.62 -1.61 -18.39
CA TRP A 87 -12.70 -0.87 -19.25
C TRP A 87 -13.33 -0.67 -20.61
N THR A 88 -13.31 0.57 -21.08
CA THR A 88 -13.74 0.94 -22.43
C THR A 88 -12.65 0.66 -23.46
N VAL A 89 -13.03 0.55 -24.73
CA VAL A 89 -12.07 0.34 -25.84
C VAL A 89 -11.13 1.54 -25.96
N GLU A 90 -11.62 2.75 -25.68
CA GLU A 90 -10.83 3.98 -25.66
C GLU A 90 -9.81 3.98 -24.52
N GLU A 91 -10.18 3.46 -23.35
CA GLU A 91 -9.24 3.27 -22.23
C GLU A 91 -8.18 2.22 -22.55
N ASP A 92 -8.56 1.11 -23.20
CA ASP A 92 -7.62 0.08 -23.64
C ASP A 92 -6.60 0.65 -24.63
N ALA A 93 -7.07 1.37 -25.66
CA ALA A 93 -6.18 2.02 -26.63
C ALA A 93 -5.21 2.98 -25.94
N ARG A 94 -5.70 3.78 -24.98
CA ARG A 94 -4.88 4.69 -24.17
C ARG A 94 -3.87 3.93 -23.31
N LEU A 95 -4.23 2.78 -22.77
CA LEU A 95 -3.34 1.97 -21.94
C LEU A 95 -2.20 1.40 -22.79
N LEU A 96 -2.51 0.90 -23.99
CA LEU A 96 -1.51 0.41 -24.94
C LEU A 96 -0.49 1.51 -25.30
N ASP A 97 -0.98 2.70 -25.64
CA ASP A 97 -0.11 3.85 -25.96
C ASP A 97 0.73 4.27 -24.75
N ALA A 98 0.13 4.34 -23.56
CA ALA A 98 0.85 4.72 -22.33
C ALA A 98 1.94 3.71 -21.95
N VAL A 99 1.72 2.40 -22.17
CA VAL A 99 2.72 1.35 -21.92
C VAL A 99 3.85 1.42 -22.94
N ARG A 100 3.58 1.77 -24.21
CA ARG A 100 4.64 2.01 -25.21
C ARG A 100 5.59 3.13 -24.77
N ASP A 101 5.04 4.19 -24.19
CA ASP A 101 5.82 5.38 -23.81
C ASP A 101 6.51 5.24 -22.43
N LEU A 102 5.84 4.63 -21.46
CA LEU A 102 6.27 4.60 -20.06
C LEU A 102 6.69 3.21 -19.55
N GLY A 103 6.47 2.16 -20.33
CA GLY A 103 6.72 0.77 -19.92
C GLY A 103 5.85 0.35 -18.74
N ASN A 104 6.45 -0.35 -17.77
CA ASN A 104 5.75 -0.90 -16.59
C ASN A 104 5.59 0.08 -15.42
N GLN A 105 5.61 1.39 -15.70
CA GLN A 105 5.44 2.43 -14.68
C GLN A 105 3.96 2.64 -14.33
N TRP A 106 3.29 1.58 -13.87
CA TRP A 106 1.83 1.51 -13.69
C TRP A 106 1.23 2.65 -12.86
N GLN A 107 1.91 3.04 -11.77
CA GLN A 107 1.43 4.15 -10.94
C GLN A 107 1.46 5.49 -11.71
N LYS A 108 2.48 5.72 -12.53
CA LYS A 108 2.56 6.93 -13.37
C LYS A 108 1.52 6.89 -14.48
N ILE A 109 1.33 5.73 -15.11
CA ILE A 109 0.31 5.51 -16.13
C ILE A 109 -1.08 5.82 -15.56
N ALA A 110 -1.45 5.20 -14.45
CA ALA A 110 -2.71 5.44 -13.76
C ALA A 110 -2.94 6.92 -13.44
N VAL A 111 -1.99 7.55 -12.74
CA VAL A 111 -2.13 8.96 -12.33
C VAL A 111 -2.27 9.90 -13.54
N LYS A 112 -1.59 9.60 -14.65
CA LYS A 112 -1.58 10.48 -15.83
C LYS A 112 -2.80 10.29 -16.73
N TYR A 113 -3.27 9.05 -16.89
CA TYR A 113 -4.21 8.70 -17.98
C TYR A 113 -5.55 8.13 -17.49
N PHE A 114 -5.62 7.65 -16.24
CA PHE A 114 -6.76 6.94 -15.68
C PHE A 114 -7.08 7.43 -14.26
N PRO A 115 -7.55 8.69 -14.09
CA PRO A 115 -7.96 9.19 -12.79
C PRO A 115 -9.04 8.28 -12.20
N GLY A 116 -8.90 7.94 -10.92
CA GLY A 116 -9.80 6.99 -10.24
C GLY A 116 -9.44 5.51 -10.42
N ARG A 117 -8.58 5.12 -11.36
CA ARG A 117 -8.07 3.73 -11.45
C ARG A 117 -6.65 3.64 -10.87
N PRO A 118 -6.41 2.92 -9.77
CA PRO A 118 -5.08 2.75 -9.21
C PRO A 118 -4.13 2.03 -10.18
N GLY A 119 -2.82 2.21 -10.03
CA GLY A 119 -1.82 1.56 -10.89
C GLY A 119 -1.98 0.04 -11.00
N ILE A 120 -2.46 -0.60 -9.93
CA ILE A 120 -2.72 -2.05 -9.95
C ILE A 120 -3.83 -2.43 -10.93
N HIS A 121 -4.83 -1.57 -11.17
CA HIS A 121 -5.88 -1.81 -12.17
C HIS A 121 -5.29 -1.79 -13.58
N CYS A 122 -4.42 -0.83 -13.88
CA CYS A 122 -3.72 -0.77 -15.18
C CYS A 122 -2.88 -2.03 -15.40
N ARG A 123 -2.16 -2.49 -14.36
CA ARG A 123 -1.36 -3.71 -14.42
C ARG A 123 -2.21 -4.97 -14.62
N TYR A 124 -3.39 -5.05 -14.02
CA TYR A 124 -4.27 -6.22 -14.18
C TYR A 124 -4.98 -6.23 -15.53
N ARG A 125 -5.16 -5.06 -16.15
CA ARG A 125 -5.75 -4.95 -17.47
C ARG A 125 -4.77 -5.32 -18.59
N TRP A 126 -3.51 -4.88 -18.47
CA TRP A 126 -2.41 -5.19 -19.40
C TRP A 126 -2.01 -6.67 -19.34
#